data_AF-A0A3D8RC40-F1
#
_entry.id   AF-A0A3D8RC40-F1
#
_cell.length_a   1.000
_cell.length_b   1.000
_cell.length_c   1.000
_cell.angle_alpha   90.00
_cell.angle_beta   90.00
_cell.angle_gamma   90.00
#
_symmetry.space_group_name_H-M   'P 1'
#
loop_
_entity.id
_entity.type
_entity.pdbx_description
1 polymer ?
#
loop_
_entity_poly.entity_id
_entity_poly.type
_entity_poly.pdbx_seq_one_letter_code
_entity_poly.pdbx_strand_id
1 'polypeptide(L)'
;MRRLEKAFVRILGIRPRFMRPPYGAVNQFVGEVLSEMGYRIFNWDVLVRDAIPGDVVVSVQDGKKAYDEVLENRWSSAIILHHETKVHTAQDLIPYAVRKLGEGGYILGTIGECTGTPRDMWYEQVREPEERNESWTCEQDI
;
A
#
# COMPACT_ATOMS: atom_id res chain seq x y z
N MET A 1 13.33 8.38 -0.16
CA MET A 1 12.07 8.96 -0.68
C MET A 1 12.29 9.85 -1.90
N ARG A 2 13.22 10.82 -1.88
CA ARG A 2 13.47 11.80 -2.97
C ARG A 2 13.49 11.26 -4.41
N ARG A 3 14.19 10.15 -4.68
CA ARG A 3 14.23 9.56 -6.03
C ARG A 3 12.84 9.13 -6.52
N LEU A 4 12.02 8.56 -5.64
CA LEU A 4 10.65 8.15 -5.96
C LEU A 4 9.72 9.37 -6.08
N GLU A 5 9.90 10.39 -5.23
CA GLU A 5 9.16 11.65 -5.33
C GLU A 5 9.39 12.32 -6.69
N LYS A 6 10.64 12.42 -7.14
CA LYS A 6 11.00 12.94 -8.46
C LYS A 6 10.31 12.15 -9.57
N ALA A 7 10.34 10.82 -9.50
CA ALA A 7 9.67 9.98 -10.49
C ALA A 7 8.14 10.19 -10.50
N PHE A 8 7.48 10.24 -9.33
CA PHE A 8 6.04 10.47 -9.27
C PHE A 8 5.63 11.86 -9.75
N VAL A 9 6.37 12.91 -9.40
CA VAL A 9 6.07 14.26 -9.88
C VAL A 9 6.24 14.32 -11.40
N ARG A 10 7.26 13.69 -11.96
CA ARG A 10 7.47 13.65 -13.41
C ARG A 10 6.42 12.83 -14.16
N ILE A 11 6.12 11.62 -13.70
CA ILE A 11 5.24 10.66 -14.39
C ILE A 11 3.76 10.99 -14.17
N LEU A 12 3.39 11.38 -12.95
CA LEU A 12 2.00 11.48 -12.51
C LEU A 12 1.63 12.90 -12.08
N GLY A 13 2.60 13.82 -11.95
CA GLY A 13 2.34 15.17 -11.45
C GLY A 13 2.02 15.22 -9.95
N ILE A 14 2.30 14.16 -9.19
CA ILE A 14 1.93 14.06 -7.77
C ILE A 14 3.11 13.75 -6.85
N ARG A 15 3.05 14.24 -5.62
CA ARG A 15 3.93 13.83 -4.51
C ARG A 15 3.08 13.23 -3.38
N PRO A 16 3.05 11.89 -3.20
CA PRO A 16 2.25 11.26 -2.15
C PRO A 16 2.69 11.67 -0.75
N ARG A 17 1.72 11.86 0.15
CA ARG A 17 1.97 11.97 1.60
C ARG A 17 1.92 10.63 2.31
N PHE A 18 1.42 9.58 1.68
CA PHE A 18 1.32 8.25 2.30
C PHE A 18 2.48 7.37 1.85
N MET A 19 3.07 6.64 2.77
CA MET A 19 4.08 5.64 2.46
C MET A 19 4.00 4.46 3.43
N ARG A 20 4.49 3.31 2.99
CA ARG A 20 4.70 2.13 3.82
C ARG A 20 6.21 1.80 3.84
N PRO A 21 6.83 1.65 5.02
CA PRO A 21 8.23 1.24 5.09
C PRO A 21 8.41 -0.18 4.53
N PRO A 22 9.48 -0.44 3.76
CA PRO A 22 9.85 -1.81 3.42
C PRO A 22 9.94 -2.69 4.68
N TYR A 23 9.41 -3.90 4.61
CA TYR A 23 9.30 -4.85 5.73
C TYR A 23 8.50 -4.34 6.95
N GLY A 24 7.81 -3.19 6.83
CA GLY A 24 7.16 -2.52 7.96
C GLY A 24 8.15 -1.95 8.99
N ALA A 25 9.44 -1.94 8.65
CA ALA A 25 10.51 -1.57 9.57
C ALA A 25 10.60 -0.05 9.71
N VAL A 26 10.30 0.43 10.91
CA VAL A 26 10.47 1.83 11.30
C VAL A 26 11.09 1.88 12.70
N ASN A 27 12.17 2.65 12.83
CA ASN A 27 12.72 3.04 14.12
C ASN A 27 12.48 4.54 14.32
N GLN A 28 12.85 5.07 15.49
CA GLN A 28 12.63 6.47 15.82
C GLN A 28 13.22 7.41 14.77
N PHE A 29 14.50 7.23 14.40
CA PHE A 29 15.16 8.08 13.42
C PHE A 29 14.47 8.07 12.05
N VAL A 30 14.08 6.88 11.54
CA VAL A 30 13.35 6.77 10.27
C VAL A 30 11.99 7.45 10.36
N GLY A 31 11.29 7.30 11.49
CA GLY A 31 10.02 7.95 11.75
C GLY A 31 10.13 9.48 11.75
N GLU A 32 11.14 10.02 12.43
CA GLU A 32 11.42 11.46 12.47
C GLU A 32 11.71 12.02 11.08
N VAL A 33 12.63 11.40 10.34
CA VAL A 33 12.96 11.83 8.96
C VAL A 33 11.73 11.80 8.05
N LEU A 34 10.93 10.73 8.09
CA LEU A 34 9.72 10.64 7.26
C LEU A 34 8.67 11.69 7.66
N SER A 35 8.53 11.97 8.96
CA SER A 35 7.63 13.00 9.44
C SER A 35 8.07 14.40 9.02
N GLU A 36 9.37 14.72 9.12
CA GLU A 36 9.95 15.99 8.64
C GLU A 36 9.77 16.16 7.13
N MET A 37 9.85 15.05 6.38
CA MET A 37 9.57 15.03 4.95
C MET A 37 8.08 15.18 4.60
N GLY A 38 7.18 15.18 5.59
CA GLY A 38 5.73 15.35 5.41
C GLY A 38 4.95 14.07 5.12
N TYR A 39 5.54 12.89 5.35
CA TYR A 39 4.90 11.60 5.17
C TYR A 39 4.08 11.15 6.39
N ARG A 40 2.98 10.45 6.11
CA ARG A 40 2.25 9.59 7.03
C ARG A 40 2.62 8.13 6.73
N ILE A 41 3.00 7.42 7.77
CA ILE A 41 3.47 6.04 7.71
C ILE A 41 2.29 5.11 7.96
N PHE A 42 2.02 4.21 7.02
CA PHE A 42 1.00 3.17 7.17
C PHE A 42 1.63 1.78 7.13
N ASN A 43 1.40 1.02 8.19
CA ASN A 43 1.60 -0.43 8.21
C ASN A 43 0.25 -1.13 7.96
N TRP A 44 0.10 -2.35 8.44
CA TRP A 44 -1.08 -3.18 8.24
C TRP A 44 -1.47 -3.84 9.55
N ASP A 45 -2.76 -4.17 9.66
CA ASP A 45 -3.31 -4.92 10.78
C ASP A 45 -3.33 -6.43 10.46
N VAL A 46 -3.50 -6.78 9.17
CA VAL A 46 -3.60 -8.17 8.70
C VAL A 46 -2.55 -8.45 7.63
N LEU A 47 -1.82 -9.55 7.78
CA LEU A 47 -0.84 -10.05 6.82
C LEU A 47 -1.35 -11.35 6.19
N VAL A 48 -1.63 -11.34 4.88
CA VAL A 48 -2.13 -12.55 4.20
C VAL A 48 -1.05 -13.54 3.77
N ARG A 49 0.23 -13.21 4.01
CA ARG A 49 1.38 -14.10 3.76
C ARG A 49 1.53 -14.54 2.30
N ASP A 50 1.09 -13.72 1.36
CA ASP A 50 1.11 -13.96 -0.09
C ASP A 50 2.50 -13.95 -0.74
N ALA A 51 3.48 -13.35 -0.06
CA ALA A 51 4.85 -13.23 -0.55
C ALA A 51 5.85 -14.13 0.20
N ILE A 52 5.39 -15.10 1.00
CA ILE A 52 6.30 -16.04 1.65
C ILE A 52 6.93 -16.97 0.60
N PRO A 53 8.27 -17.09 0.56
CA PRO A 53 8.93 -18.04 -0.32
C PRO A 53 8.47 -19.48 -0.03
N GLY A 54 8.02 -20.20 -1.05
CA GLY A 54 7.54 -21.57 -0.89
C GLY A 54 6.38 -21.91 -1.82
N ASP A 55 5.50 -22.79 -1.34
CA ASP A 55 4.36 -23.32 -2.09
C ASP A 55 3.23 -22.29 -2.23
N VAL A 56 2.89 -21.96 -3.48
CA VAL A 56 1.81 -21.03 -3.83
C VAL A 56 0.45 -21.49 -3.28
N VAL A 57 0.20 -22.80 -3.24
CA VAL A 57 -1.06 -23.34 -2.72
C VAL A 57 -1.21 -23.01 -1.23
N VAL A 58 -0.14 -23.21 -0.45
CA VAL A 58 -0.11 -22.86 0.97
C VAL A 58 -0.33 -21.36 1.16
N SER A 59 0.33 -20.54 0.34
CA SER A 59 0.19 -19.08 0.39
C SER A 59 -1.25 -18.60 0.11
N VAL A 60 -1.93 -19.20 -0.87
CA VAL A 60 -3.34 -18.90 -1.15
C VAL A 60 -4.27 -19.34 -0.02
N GLN A 61 -4.04 -20.51 0.58
CA GLN A 61 -4.88 -20.98 1.69
C GLN A 61 -4.69 -20.12 2.95
N ASP A 62 -3.45 -19.80 3.30
CA ASP A 62 -3.14 -18.92 4.43
C ASP A 62 -3.78 -17.54 4.24
N GLY A 63 -3.70 -16.99 3.02
CA GLY A 63 -4.31 -15.70 2.72
C GLY A 63 -5.83 -15.71 2.82
N LYS A 64 -6.50 -16.78 2.37
CA LYS A 64 -7.95 -16.94 2.54
C LYS A 64 -8.34 -17.04 4.02
N LYS A 65 -7.57 -17.80 4.81
CA LYS A 65 -7.78 -17.92 6.26
C LYS A 65 -7.67 -16.56 6.97
N ALA A 66 -6.72 -15.71 6.59
CA ALA A 66 -6.59 -14.37 7.15
C ALA A 66 -7.85 -13.50 6.92
N TYR A 67 -8.50 -13.62 5.76
CA TYR A 67 -9.78 -12.94 5.51
C TYR A 67 -10.94 -13.53 6.30
N ASP A 68 -10.99 -14.86 6.44
CA ASP A 68 -11.99 -15.52 7.28
C ASP A 68 -11.87 -15.07 8.74
N GLU A 69 -10.64 -14.95 9.26
CA GLU A 69 -10.36 -14.46 10.61
C GLU A 69 -10.83 -13.01 10.83
N VAL A 70 -10.74 -12.13 9.82
CA VAL A 70 -11.30 -10.76 9.89
C VAL A 70 -12.81 -10.80 10.10
N LEU A 71 -13.51 -11.67 9.38
CA LEU A 71 -14.97 -11.83 9.49
C LEU A 71 -15.38 -12.48 10.81
N GLU A 72 -14.73 -13.57 11.18
CA GLU A 72 -15.01 -14.34 12.40
C GLU A 72 -14.83 -13.48 13.66
N ASN A 73 -13.77 -12.67 13.69
CA ASN A 73 -13.50 -11.76 14.79
C ASN A 73 -14.29 -10.44 14.69
N ARG A 74 -15.11 -10.24 13.66
CA ARG A 74 -15.96 -9.06 13.45
C ARG A 74 -15.20 -7.74 13.58
N TRP A 75 -14.04 -7.63 12.93
CA TRP A 75 -13.25 -6.41 13.00
C TRP A 75 -14.05 -5.23 12.44
N SER A 76 -14.00 -4.07 13.09
CA SER A 76 -14.71 -2.89 12.57
C SER A 76 -14.05 -2.32 11.31
N SER A 77 -12.73 -2.54 11.16
CA SER A 77 -11.90 -2.06 10.06
C SER A 77 -10.58 -2.82 10.06
N ALA A 78 -9.93 -2.94 8.91
CA ALA A 78 -8.60 -3.53 8.79
C ALA A 78 -7.82 -2.94 7.60
N ILE A 79 -6.54 -2.69 7.79
CA ILE A 79 -5.58 -2.47 6.70
C ILE A 79 -4.89 -3.80 6.41
N ILE A 80 -5.06 -4.32 5.19
CA ILE A 80 -4.62 -5.67 4.81
C ILE A 80 -3.45 -5.57 3.83
N LEU A 81 -2.32 -6.20 4.17
CA LEU A 81 -1.13 -6.17 3.32
C LEU A 81 -1.13 -7.30 2.28
N HIS A 82 -0.96 -6.90 1.03
CA HIS A 82 -0.74 -7.74 -0.15
C HIS A 82 0.50 -7.32 -0.94
N HIS A 83 0.89 -8.16 -1.90
CA HIS A 83 1.92 -7.91 -2.90
C HIS A 83 1.37 -8.27 -4.30
N GLU A 84 0.97 -7.26 -5.07
CA GLU A 84 0.45 -7.37 -6.44
C GLU A 84 1.46 -7.96 -7.43
N THR A 85 2.75 -7.96 -7.07
CA THR A 85 3.83 -8.63 -7.81
C THR A 85 3.71 -10.17 -7.80
N LYS A 86 2.81 -10.73 -6.99
CA LYS A 86 2.52 -12.17 -6.94
C LYS A 86 1.24 -12.45 -7.72
N VAL A 87 1.34 -13.28 -8.77
CA VAL A 87 0.22 -13.59 -9.66
C VAL A 87 -0.99 -14.15 -8.91
N HIS A 88 -0.77 -15.06 -7.97
CA HIS A 88 -1.83 -15.66 -7.17
C HIS A 88 -2.53 -14.66 -6.23
N THR A 89 -1.85 -13.57 -5.84
CA THR A 89 -2.51 -12.49 -5.08
C THR A 89 -3.63 -11.88 -5.92
N ALA A 90 -3.31 -11.47 -7.14
CA ALA A 90 -4.29 -10.85 -8.04
C ALA A 90 -5.35 -11.83 -8.54
N GLN A 91 -4.97 -13.08 -8.85
CA GLN A 91 -5.86 -14.05 -9.49
C GLN A 91 -6.69 -14.89 -8.52
N ASP A 92 -6.18 -15.17 -7.32
CA ASP A 92 -6.83 -16.08 -6.37
C ASP A 92 -7.30 -15.37 -5.09
N LEU A 93 -6.44 -14.54 -4.49
CA LEU A 93 -6.72 -13.92 -3.19
C LEU A 93 -7.67 -12.73 -3.28
N ILE A 94 -7.42 -11.78 -4.20
CA ILE A 94 -8.26 -10.58 -4.34
C ILE A 94 -9.72 -10.94 -4.70
N PRO A 95 -10.02 -11.87 -5.64
CA PRO A 95 -11.40 -12.27 -5.91
C PRO A 95 -12.08 -12.92 -4.69
N TYR A 96 -11.34 -13.70 -3.89
CA TYR A 96 -11.85 -14.25 -2.64
C TYR A 96 -12.18 -13.15 -1.63
N ALA A 97 -11.25 -12.21 -1.44
CA ALA A 97 -11.35 -11.09 -0.53
C ALA A 97 -12.57 -10.21 -0.81
N VAL A 98 -12.72 -9.78 -2.07
CA VAL A 98 -13.82 -8.90 -2.48
C VAL A 98 -15.18 -9.55 -2.19
N ARG A 99 -15.33 -10.83 -2.52
CA ARG A 99 -16.56 -11.57 -2.23
C ARG A 99 -16.80 -11.67 -0.71
N LYS A 100 -15.82 -12.17 0.04
CA LYS A 100 -15.99 -12.50 1.47
C LYS A 100 -16.17 -11.26 2.34
N LEU A 101 -15.38 -10.21 2.11
CA LEU A 101 -15.52 -8.95 2.81
C LEU A 101 -16.85 -8.25 2.43
N GLY A 102 -17.27 -8.34 1.17
CA GLY A 102 -18.57 -7.85 0.73
C GLY A 102 -19.75 -8.59 1.40
N GLU A 103 -19.71 -9.92 1.46
CA GLU A 103 -20.67 -10.76 2.21
C GLU A 103 -20.69 -10.40 3.71
N GLY A 104 -19.53 -10.01 4.26
CA GLY A 104 -19.38 -9.53 5.64
C GLY A 104 -19.83 -8.09 5.88
N GLY A 105 -20.28 -7.37 4.85
CA GLY A 105 -20.75 -5.98 4.95
C GLY A 105 -19.65 -4.92 5.00
N TYR A 106 -18.40 -5.26 4.66
CA TYR A 106 -17.30 -4.29 4.60
C TYR A 106 -17.36 -3.47 3.31
N ILE A 107 -16.90 -2.21 3.42
CA ILE A 107 -16.64 -1.35 2.28
C ILE A 107 -15.13 -1.36 2.01
N LEU A 108 -14.74 -1.69 0.78
CA LEU A 108 -13.34 -1.63 0.36
C LEU A 108 -13.01 -0.22 -0.11
N GLY A 109 -11.97 0.36 0.46
CA GLY A 109 -11.58 1.75 0.18
C GLY A 109 -10.07 1.94 0.21
N THR A 110 -9.67 3.18 -0.04
CA THR A 110 -8.29 3.64 0.09
C THR A 110 -7.91 3.83 1.55
N ILE A 111 -6.61 3.84 1.84
CA ILE A 111 -6.10 4.13 3.20
C ILE A 111 -6.53 5.52 3.69
N GLY A 112 -6.69 6.48 2.78
CA GLY A 112 -7.16 7.83 3.09
C GLY A 112 -8.61 7.81 3.61
N GLU A 113 -9.49 7.08 2.93
CA GLU A 113 -10.88 6.88 3.37
C GLU A 113 -10.95 6.13 4.70
N CYS A 114 -10.20 5.02 4.85
CA CYS A 114 -10.16 4.24 6.08
C CYS A 114 -9.69 5.04 7.30
N THR A 115 -8.85 6.07 7.09
CA THR A 115 -8.28 6.89 8.17
C THR A 115 -8.97 8.25 8.30
N GLY A 116 -10.03 8.51 7.52
CA GLY A 116 -10.73 9.78 7.50
C GLY A 116 -9.88 10.95 7.02
N THR A 117 -8.79 10.69 6.28
CA THR A 117 -7.93 11.75 5.74
C THR A 117 -8.60 12.37 4.50
N PRO A 118 -8.87 13.68 4.48
CA PRO A 118 -9.44 14.36 3.32
C PRO A 118 -8.60 14.15 2.05
N ARG A 119 -9.26 14.03 0.89
CA ARG A 119 -8.60 13.66 -0.38
C ARG A 119 -7.55 14.67 -0.85
N ASP A 120 -7.78 15.95 -0.58
CA ASP A 120 -6.81 17.04 -0.81
C ASP A 120 -5.56 16.95 0.07
N MET A 121 -5.57 16.11 1.11
CA MET A 121 -4.41 15.81 1.96
C MET A 121 -3.67 14.51 1.61
N TRP A 122 -4.07 13.79 0.55
CA TRP A 122 -3.39 12.54 0.16
C TRP A 122 -2.05 12.79 -0.53
N TYR A 123 -1.94 13.93 -1.21
CA TYR A 123 -0.76 14.35 -1.94
C TYR A 123 -0.34 15.74 -1.45
N GLU A 124 0.97 15.98 -1.38
CA GLU A 124 1.52 17.29 -1.07
C GLU A 124 1.52 18.21 -2.29
N GLN A 125 1.68 17.62 -3.47
CA GLN A 125 1.69 18.31 -4.74
C GLN A 125 0.78 17.58 -5.71
N VAL A 126 0.00 18.34 -6.47
CA VAL A 126 -0.79 17.89 -7.62
C VAL A 126 -0.60 18.93 -8.73
N ARG A 127 -0.11 18.50 -9.88
CA ARG A 127 0.13 19.32 -11.09
C ARG A 127 0.01 18.44 -12.33
N GLU A 128 0.12 19.04 -13.51
CA GLU A 128 0.24 18.28 -14.75
C GLU A 128 1.55 17.46 -14.78
N PRO A 129 1.49 16.19 -15.25
CA PRO A 129 2.68 15.39 -15.54
C PRO A 129 3.63 16.06 -16.52
N GLU A 130 4.90 15.66 -16.48
CA GLU A 130 5.91 16.12 -17.43
C GLU A 130 5.97 15.21 -18.67
N GLU A 131 6.28 15.79 -19.83
CA GLU A 131 6.64 15.01 -21.00
C GLU A 131 8.03 14.37 -20.80
N ARG A 132 8.14 13.09 -21.13
CA ARG A 132 9.41 12.35 -21.01
C ARG A 132 10.45 12.94 -21.95
N ASN A 133 11.63 13.24 -21.39
CA ASN A 133 12.77 13.77 -22.13
C ASN A 133 14.09 13.10 -21.69
N GLU A 134 15.20 13.50 -22.29
CA GLU A 134 16.53 12.93 -22.06
C GLU A 134 17.02 13.05 -20.60
N SER A 135 16.45 13.95 -19.79
CA SER A 135 16.80 14.09 -18.37
C SER A 135 16.17 13.03 -17.45
N TRP A 136 15.35 12.12 -17.99
CA TRP A 136 14.73 11.04 -17.23
C TRP A 136 15.70 9.86 -17.09
N THR A 137 16.75 10.08 -16.30
CA THR A 137 17.77 9.07 -15.98
C THR A 137 17.92 8.90 -14.47
N CYS A 138 18.50 7.77 -14.06
CA CYS A 138 18.75 7.46 -12.65
C CYS A 138 20.09 8.01 -12.13
N GLU A 139 20.91 8.61 -13.00
CA GLU A 139 22.32 8.91 -12.72
C GLU A 139 22.54 10.25 -12.00
N GLN A 140 21.56 11.16 -12.01
CA GLN A 140 21.74 12.55 -11.57
C GLN A 140 21.42 12.82 -10.08
N ASP A 141 21.10 11.81 -9.27
CA ASP A 141 20.55 12.00 -7.91
C ASP A 141 21.32 11.22 -6.80
N ILE A 142 22.65 11.27 -6.77
CA ILE A 142 23.49 10.81 -5.63
C ILE A 142 23.86 12.00 -4.76
#